data_AF-A0AAU1DLU5-F1
#
_entry.id   AF-A0AAU1DLU5-F1
#
_cell.length_a   1.000
_cell.length_b   1.000
_cell.length_c   1.000
_cell.angle_alpha   90.00
_cell.angle_beta   90.00
_cell.angle_gamma   90.00
#
_symmetry.space_group_name_H-M   'P 1'
#
loop_
_entity.id
_entity.type
_entity.pdbx_description
1 polymer ?
#
loop_
_entity_poly.entity_id
_entity_poly.type
_entity_poly.pdbx_seq_one_letter_code
_entity_poly.pdbx_strand_id
1 'polypeptide(L)'
;MTRPSDAVPRSPQSLARAAQILIGLHALLDPTRPKLFDATDDGLFYSRYVSASALVGLATLVTFLLWFRRCRYNAQALSVGPFAHAPGWAVGAWFTPVLMWWRPRRIALDIHRAVGHDPAPDTTVTLINAWWAAWIAHTVGSAMASTTSFADSVVLSVATQALYLIAAVFVILVIQRITAAQTRAVATYAPVA
;
A
#
# COMPACT_ATOMS: atom_id res chain seq x y z
N MET A 1 -7.17 9.69 30.58
CA MET A 1 -6.53 9.95 29.28
C MET A 1 -5.11 9.39 29.37
N THR A 2 -4.89 8.15 28.91
CA THR A 2 -3.57 7.49 28.99
C THR A 2 -2.62 8.15 28.00
N ARG A 3 -1.37 8.33 28.40
CA ARG A 3 -0.35 8.90 27.53
C ARG A 3 -0.13 7.91 26.37
N PRO A 4 0.05 8.36 25.12
CA PRO A 4 0.25 7.47 23.97
C PRO A 4 1.49 6.56 24.07
N SER A 5 2.29 6.67 25.14
CA SER A 5 3.42 5.80 25.51
C SER A 5 3.02 4.44 26.10
N ASP A 6 1.76 4.24 26.52
CA ASP A 6 1.36 3.03 27.26
C ASP A 6 0.75 1.95 26.34
N ALA A 7 0.73 2.19 25.02
CA ALA A 7 0.09 1.31 24.06
C ALA A 7 1.00 0.11 23.73
N VAL A 8 0.64 -1.06 24.25
CA VAL A 8 1.32 -2.32 23.95
C VAL A 8 1.29 -2.60 22.43
N PRO A 9 2.45 -2.73 21.76
CA PRO A 9 2.52 -3.16 20.36
C PRO A 9 1.79 -4.50 20.19
N ARG A 10 1.08 -4.72 19.08
CA ARG A 10 0.55 -6.07 18.79
C ARG A 10 0.74 -6.48 17.35
N SER A 11 0.70 -7.79 17.09
CA SER A 11 1.09 -8.36 15.79
C SER A 11 0.29 -7.76 14.62
N PRO A 12 0.97 -7.32 13.53
CA PRO A 12 0.32 -6.89 12.30
C PRO A 12 0.04 -8.03 11.29
N GLN A 13 0.37 -9.28 11.62
CA GLN A 13 0.47 -10.37 10.64
C GLN A 13 -0.85 -10.78 9.97
N SER A 14 -1.96 -10.81 10.69
CA SER A 14 -3.26 -11.19 10.12
C SER A 14 -3.73 -10.17 9.08
N LEU A 15 -3.63 -8.87 9.40
CA LEU A 15 -3.94 -7.77 8.48
C LEU A 15 -2.99 -7.77 7.28
N ALA A 16 -1.71 -8.06 7.49
CA ALA A 16 -0.71 -8.15 6.42
C ALA A 16 -1.07 -9.23 5.39
N ARG A 17 -1.41 -10.44 5.85
CA ARG A 17 -1.81 -11.55 4.99
C ARG A 17 -3.09 -11.23 4.22
N ALA A 18 -4.10 -10.68 4.89
CA ALA A 18 -5.34 -10.27 4.25
C ALA A 18 -5.09 -9.21 3.15
N ALA A 19 -4.29 -8.18 3.45
CA ALA A 19 -3.93 -7.15 2.49
C ALA A 19 -3.18 -7.73 1.29
N GLN A 20 -2.19 -8.61 1.49
CA GLN A 20 -1.44 -9.23 0.39
C GLN A 20 -2.30 -10.08 -0.53
N ILE A 21 -3.21 -10.89 0.04
CA ILE A 21 -4.15 -11.70 -0.75
C ILE A 21 -5.06 -10.79 -1.58
N LEU A 22 -5.63 -9.76 -0.97
CA LEU A 22 -6.54 -8.84 -1.64
C LEU A 22 -5.84 -7.99 -2.69
N ILE A 23 -4.60 -7.52 -2.43
CA ILE A 23 -3.77 -6.84 -3.43
C ILE A 23 -3.50 -7.75 -4.62
N GLY A 24 -3.11 -9.01 -4.39
CA GLY A 24 -2.89 -9.98 -5.47
C GLY A 24 -4.16 -10.25 -6.27
N LEU A 25 -5.29 -10.46 -5.60
CA LEU A 25 -6.58 -10.68 -6.24
C LEU A 25 -7.04 -9.46 -7.05
N HIS A 26 -6.96 -8.25 -6.48
CA HIS A 26 -7.30 -7.01 -7.18
C HIS A 26 -6.37 -6.77 -8.38
N ALA A 27 -5.08 -7.05 -8.21
CA ALA A 27 -4.11 -6.98 -9.28
C ALA A 27 -4.45 -7.93 -10.44
N LEU A 28 -5.14 -9.05 -10.20
CA LEU A 28 -5.64 -9.99 -11.22
C LEU A 28 -7.03 -9.63 -11.79
N LEU A 29 -7.85 -8.89 -11.05
CA LEU A 29 -9.22 -8.50 -11.43
C LEU A 29 -9.34 -7.10 -12.04
N ASP A 30 -8.22 -6.44 -12.38
CA ASP A 30 -8.19 -5.06 -12.87
C ASP A 30 -9.27 -4.77 -13.94
N PRO A 31 -10.13 -3.75 -13.75
CA PRO A 31 -11.26 -3.43 -14.63
C PRO A 31 -10.87 -3.07 -16.07
N THR A 32 -9.58 -2.81 -16.34
CA THR A 32 -9.06 -2.53 -17.69
C THR A 32 -8.79 -3.79 -18.50
N ARG A 33 -8.64 -4.97 -17.88
CA ARG A 33 -8.34 -6.23 -18.59
C ARG A 33 -9.37 -6.62 -19.65
N PRO A 34 -10.69 -6.56 -19.42
CA PRO A 34 -11.67 -6.91 -20.45
C PRO A 34 -11.58 -6.01 -21.69
N LYS A 35 -11.23 -4.73 -21.51
CA LYS A 35 -11.00 -3.79 -22.62
C LYS A 35 -9.77 -4.16 -23.44
N LEU A 36 -8.77 -4.81 -22.84
CA LEU A 36 -7.55 -5.24 -23.51
C LEU A 36 -7.76 -6.54 -24.30
N PHE A 37 -8.65 -7.43 -23.85
CA PHE A 37 -8.87 -8.76 -24.43
C PHE A 37 -10.14 -8.88 -25.28
N ASP A 38 -10.70 -7.75 -25.72
CA ASP A 38 -11.93 -7.67 -26.55
C ASP A 38 -13.08 -8.57 -26.04
N ALA A 39 -13.18 -8.72 -24.72
CA ALA A 39 -14.22 -9.52 -24.08
C ALA A 39 -15.52 -8.71 -23.90
N THR A 40 -15.73 -7.70 -24.74
CA THR A 40 -16.70 -6.61 -24.54
C THR A 40 -18.08 -6.83 -25.13
N ASP A 41 -18.35 -7.97 -25.78
CA ASP A 41 -19.65 -8.23 -26.41
C ASP A 41 -20.81 -8.42 -25.40
N ASP A 42 -20.51 -8.80 -24.15
CA ASP A 42 -21.50 -9.03 -23.09
C ASP A 42 -21.53 -7.90 -22.04
N GLY A 43 -22.34 -6.85 -22.25
CA GLY A 43 -22.46 -5.71 -21.32
C GLY A 43 -22.83 -6.08 -19.87
N LEU A 44 -23.58 -7.18 -19.67
CA LEU A 44 -23.88 -7.71 -18.34
C LEU A 44 -22.66 -8.35 -17.67
N PHE A 45 -21.82 -9.06 -18.43
CA PHE A 45 -20.57 -9.62 -17.92
C PHE A 45 -19.62 -8.50 -17.51
N TYR A 46 -19.46 -7.48 -18.36
CA TYR A 46 -18.60 -6.33 -18.09
C TYR A 46 -19.00 -5.60 -16.80
N SER A 47 -20.28 -5.26 -16.64
CA SER A 47 -20.77 -4.55 -15.45
C SER A 47 -20.60 -5.35 -14.15
N ARG A 48 -20.83 -6.67 -14.18
CA ARG A 48 -20.59 -7.57 -13.04
C ARG A 48 -19.11 -7.67 -12.69
N TYR A 49 -18.24 -7.80 -13.70
CA TYR A 49 -16.79 -7.84 -13.53
C TYR A 49 -16.26 -6.56 -12.88
N VAL A 50 -16.65 -5.40 -13.40
CA VAL A 50 -16.25 -4.10 -12.85
C VAL A 50 -16.74 -3.94 -11.41
N SER A 51 -17.98 -4.34 -11.12
CA SER A 51 -18.54 -4.27 -9.76
C SER A 51 -17.79 -5.18 -8.78
N ALA A 52 -17.51 -6.43 -9.17
CA ALA A 52 -16.74 -7.36 -8.35
C ALA A 52 -15.31 -6.86 -8.10
N SER A 53 -14.65 -6.35 -9.15
CA SER A 53 -13.32 -5.76 -9.06
C SER A 53 -13.29 -4.56 -8.09
N ALA A 54 -14.28 -3.67 -8.18
CA ALA A 54 -14.41 -2.52 -7.29
C ALA A 54 -14.59 -2.93 -5.81
N LEU A 55 -15.38 -3.96 -5.53
CA LEU A 55 -15.55 -4.49 -4.17
C LEU A 55 -14.24 -5.07 -3.61
N VAL A 56 -13.50 -5.82 -4.44
CA VAL A 56 -12.17 -6.34 -4.05
C VAL A 56 -11.19 -5.19 -3.84
N GLY A 57 -11.23 -4.15 -4.68
CA GLY A 57 -10.43 -2.93 -4.53
C GLY A 57 -10.73 -2.18 -3.23
N LEU A 58 -12.01 -2.07 -2.85
CA LEU A 58 -12.40 -1.47 -1.57
C LEU A 58 -11.91 -2.29 -0.38
N ALA A 59 -12.08 -3.62 -0.41
CA ALA A 59 -11.57 -4.50 0.62
C ALA A 59 -10.04 -4.42 0.74
N THR A 60 -9.35 -4.32 -0.41
CA THR A 60 -7.89 -4.11 -0.49
C THR A 60 -7.49 -2.83 0.22
N LEU A 61 -8.14 -1.71 -0.12
CA LEU A 61 -7.87 -0.40 0.49
C LEU A 61 -8.07 -0.45 2.01
N VAL A 62 -9.20 -0.97 2.48
CA VAL A 62 -9.52 -1.04 3.91
C VAL A 62 -8.49 -1.88 4.66
N THR A 63 -8.22 -3.10 4.20
CA THR A 63 -7.28 -4.01 4.88
C THR A 63 -5.85 -3.48 4.86
N PHE A 64 -5.40 -2.89 3.74
CA PHE A 64 -4.12 -2.22 3.64
C PHE A 64 -4.02 -1.05 4.63
N LEU A 65 -5.03 -0.18 4.72
CA LEU A 65 -5.02 0.96 5.63
C LEU A 65 -5.05 0.53 7.11
N LEU A 66 -5.80 -0.52 7.45
CA LEU A 66 -5.80 -1.08 8.80
C LEU A 66 -4.43 -1.63 9.16
N TRP A 67 -3.80 -2.40 8.26
CA TRP A 67 -2.42 -2.88 8.43
C TRP A 67 -1.44 -1.70 8.58
N PHE A 68 -1.54 -0.69 7.73
CA PHE A 68 -0.64 0.46 7.70
C PHE A 68 -0.75 1.31 8.97
N ARG A 69 -1.98 1.61 9.40
CA ARG A 69 -2.27 2.29 10.68
C ARG A 69 -1.75 1.48 11.85
N ARG A 70 -1.89 0.15 11.81
CA ARG A 70 -1.39 -0.75 12.84
C ARG A 70 0.13 -0.70 12.97
N CYS A 71 0.86 -0.85 11.85
CA CYS A 71 2.31 -0.72 11.84
C CYS A 71 2.75 0.66 12.34
N ARG A 72 1.99 1.72 12.03
CA ARG A 72 2.26 3.07 12.53
C ARG A 72 2.16 3.19 14.05
N TYR A 73 1.14 2.59 14.67
CA TYR A 73 1.01 2.57 16.13
C TYR A 73 2.11 1.76 16.79
N ASN A 74 2.42 0.57 16.25
CA ASN A 74 3.51 -0.23 16.80
C ASN A 74 4.85 0.52 16.70
N ALA A 75 5.12 1.17 15.57
CA ALA A 75 6.29 2.02 15.39
C ALA A 75 6.39 3.11 16.48
N GLN A 76 5.26 3.73 16.87
CA GLN A 76 5.21 4.71 17.96
C GLN A 76 5.63 4.15 19.32
N ALA A 77 5.22 2.93 19.63
CA ALA A 77 5.56 2.27 20.88
C ALA A 77 6.99 1.67 20.86
N LEU A 78 7.52 1.34 19.69
CA LEU A 78 8.85 0.75 19.52
C LEU A 78 9.98 1.79 19.40
N SER A 79 9.66 3.05 19.07
CA SER A 79 10.69 4.10 18.91
C SER A 79 11.08 4.75 20.23
N VAL A 80 12.38 5.06 20.38
CA VAL A 80 12.91 5.83 21.53
C VAL A 80 12.69 7.35 21.38
N GLY A 81 12.33 7.84 20.19
CA GLY A 81 12.18 9.27 19.87
C GLY A 81 10.74 9.73 19.59
N PRO A 82 10.47 11.05 19.66
CA PRO A 82 9.14 11.59 19.37
C PRO A 82 8.79 11.45 17.89
N PHE A 83 7.61 10.91 17.60
CA PHE A 83 7.06 10.99 16.26
C PHE A 83 6.44 12.37 16.01
N ALA A 84 6.88 13.05 14.94
CA ALA A 84 6.41 14.38 14.59
C ALA A 84 4.89 14.47 14.33
N HIS A 85 4.21 13.37 14.01
CA HIS A 85 2.80 13.38 13.58
C HIS A 85 1.94 12.27 14.19
N ALA A 86 0.69 12.63 14.47
CA ALA A 86 -0.31 11.74 15.04
C ALA A 86 -0.57 10.49 14.17
N PRO A 87 -0.85 9.32 14.77
CA PRO A 87 -1.13 8.07 14.04
C PRO A 87 -2.30 8.15 13.05
N GLY A 88 -3.25 9.07 13.26
CA GLY A 88 -4.39 9.29 12.35
C GLY A 88 -3.99 9.66 10.92
N TRP A 89 -2.81 10.27 10.75
CA TRP A 89 -2.27 10.59 9.42
C TRP A 89 -1.92 9.36 8.58
N ALA A 90 -1.76 8.17 9.19
CA ALA A 90 -1.59 6.92 8.43
C ALA A 90 -2.78 6.61 7.52
N VAL A 91 -3.98 7.06 7.89
CA VAL A 91 -5.20 6.93 7.08
C VAL A 91 -5.50 8.24 6.35
N GLY A 92 -5.51 9.37 7.07
CA GLY A 92 -5.91 10.66 6.52
C GLY A 92 -5.06 11.14 5.32
N ALA A 93 -3.78 10.76 5.27
CA ALA A 93 -2.90 11.12 4.15
C ALA A 93 -3.36 10.53 2.81
N TRP A 94 -4.04 9.38 2.80
CA TRP A 94 -4.52 8.73 1.57
C TRP A 94 -5.76 9.43 0.98
N PHE A 95 -6.52 10.14 1.81
CA PHE A 95 -7.75 10.83 1.41
C PHE A 95 -7.55 12.35 1.25
N THR A 96 -6.34 12.85 1.50
CA THR A 96 -6.02 14.27 1.32
C THR A 96 -5.36 14.46 -0.05
N PRO A 97 -6.03 15.11 -1.03
CA PRO A 97 -5.60 15.10 -2.44
C PRO A 97 -4.15 15.57 -2.68
N VAL A 98 -3.68 16.52 -1.90
CA VAL A 98 -2.31 17.04 -2.03
C VAL A 98 -1.32 16.11 -1.33
N LEU A 99 -1.64 15.65 -0.11
CA LEU A 99 -0.71 14.86 0.69
C LEU A 99 -0.56 13.41 0.19
N MET A 100 -1.57 12.87 -0.50
CA MET A 100 -1.56 11.50 -1.00
C MET A 100 -0.39 11.20 -1.94
N TRP A 101 0.21 12.23 -2.56
CA TRP A 101 1.34 12.10 -3.49
C TRP A 101 2.70 11.82 -2.83
N TRP A 102 2.88 12.12 -1.55
CA TRP A 102 4.17 11.90 -0.88
C TRP A 102 4.10 11.45 0.57
N ARG A 103 3.03 11.80 1.30
CA ARG A 103 2.96 11.49 2.73
C ARG A 103 2.88 10.00 3.01
N PRO A 104 2.10 9.17 2.30
CA PRO A 104 2.08 7.74 2.62
C PRO A 104 3.45 7.07 2.45
N ARG A 105 4.22 7.43 1.42
CA ARG A 105 5.63 7.03 1.30
C ARG A 105 6.46 7.43 2.52
N ARG A 106 6.38 8.70 2.94
CA ARG A 106 7.14 9.17 4.12
C ARG A 106 6.75 8.38 5.38
N ILE A 107 5.45 8.14 5.58
CA ILE A 107 4.96 7.34 6.71
C ILE A 107 5.49 5.90 6.65
N ALA A 108 5.54 5.27 5.47
CA ALA A 108 6.10 3.93 5.30
C ALA A 108 7.60 3.89 5.67
N LEU A 109 8.36 4.90 5.23
CA LEU A 109 9.78 5.05 5.60
C LEU A 109 9.96 5.25 7.11
N ASP A 110 9.10 6.05 7.75
CA ASP A 110 9.18 6.30 9.19
C ASP A 110 8.79 5.07 10.01
N ILE A 111 7.78 4.30 9.57
CA ILE A 111 7.41 3.00 10.16
C ILE A 111 8.59 2.04 10.10
N HIS A 112 9.24 1.99 8.94
CA HIS A 112 10.41 1.14 8.73
C HIS A 112 11.51 1.55 9.70
N ARG A 113 11.93 2.83 9.68
CA ARG A 113 12.96 3.45 10.56
C ARG A 113 12.78 3.17 12.05
N ALA A 114 11.55 3.10 12.52
CA ALA A 114 11.23 2.89 13.93
C ALA A 114 11.72 1.56 14.52
N VAL A 115 11.95 0.55 13.68
CA VAL A 115 12.30 -0.81 14.13
C VAL A 115 13.82 -1.06 14.11
N GLY A 116 14.62 -0.04 13.77
CA GLY A 116 16.07 -0.16 13.61
C GLY A 116 16.47 -0.88 12.31
N HIS A 117 17.55 -0.40 11.68
CA HIS A 117 18.09 -0.93 10.42
C HIS A 117 19.55 -1.28 10.61
N ASP A 118 19.98 -2.35 9.95
CA ASP A 118 21.39 -2.66 9.83
C ASP A 118 22.14 -1.51 9.11
N PRO A 119 23.44 -1.30 9.42
CA PRO A 119 24.26 -0.25 8.81
C PRO A 119 24.54 -0.43 7.30
N ALA A 120 24.02 -1.49 6.66
CA ALA A 120 24.15 -1.77 5.23
C ALA A 120 23.15 -0.95 4.37
N PRO A 121 23.29 -0.93 3.03
CA PRO A 121 22.30 -0.29 2.16
C PRO A 121 20.91 -0.86 2.42
N ASP A 122 19.99 -0.01 2.85
CA ASP A 122 18.67 -0.44 3.24
C ASP A 122 17.80 -0.72 2.02
N THR A 123 17.87 -1.96 1.54
CA THR A 123 17.10 -2.44 0.39
C THR A 123 15.58 -2.28 0.58
N THR A 124 15.09 -2.15 1.81
CA THR A 124 13.66 -1.92 2.07
C THR A 124 13.28 -0.47 1.80
N VAL A 125 14.15 0.50 2.07
CA VAL A 125 13.96 1.90 1.65
C VAL A 125 13.90 1.99 0.13
N THR A 126 14.81 1.31 -0.58
CA THR A 126 14.80 1.24 -2.05
C THR A 126 13.49 0.64 -2.55
N LEU A 127 13.03 -0.45 -1.94
CA LEU A 127 11.78 -1.11 -2.31
C LEU A 127 10.55 -0.22 -2.07
N ILE A 128 10.48 0.50 -0.94
CA ILE A 128 9.41 1.48 -0.67
C ILE A 128 9.40 2.58 -1.73
N ASN A 129 10.58 3.08 -2.12
CA ASN A 129 10.70 4.10 -3.17
C ASN A 129 10.28 3.57 -4.53
N ALA A 130 10.68 2.35 -4.88
CA ALA A 130 10.35 1.71 -6.15
C ALA A 130 8.85 1.43 -6.26
N TRP A 131 8.23 0.90 -5.20
CA TRP A 131 6.76 0.75 -5.11
C TRP A 131 6.06 2.09 -5.37
N TRP A 132 6.48 3.13 -4.65
CA TRP A 132 5.84 4.43 -4.74
C TRP A 132 5.97 5.07 -6.13
N ALA A 133 7.16 4.97 -6.74
CA ALA A 133 7.41 5.47 -8.08
C ALA A 133 6.56 4.72 -9.13
N ALA A 134 6.50 3.39 -9.04
CA ALA A 134 5.66 2.58 -9.93
C ALA A 134 4.17 2.93 -9.78
N TRP A 135 3.69 3.14 -8.54
CA TRP A 135 2.31 3.56 -8.28
C TRP A 135 2.01 4.95 -8.86
N ILE A 136 2.87 5.96 -8.64
CA ILE A 136 2.69 7.30 -9.23
C ILE A 136 2.66 7.21 -10.76
N ALA A 137 3.62 6.49 -11.36
CA ALA A 137 3.71 6.37 -12.80
C ALA A 137 2.45 5.70 -13.39
N HIS A 138 1.94 4.65 -12.74
CA HIS A 138 0.67 4.04 -13.08
C HIS A 138 -0.51 5.03 -12.97
N THR A 139 -0.62 5.77 -11.86
CA THR A 139 -1.73 6.70 -11.63
C THR A 139 -1.75 7.83 -12.65
N VAL A 140 -0.60 8.46 -12.90
CA VAL A 140 -0.47 9.55 -13.88
C VAL A 140 -0.71 9.03 -15.30
N GLY A 141 -0.10 7.90 -15.66
CA GLY A 141 -0.28 7.33 -16.99
C GLY A 141 -1.72 6.88 -17.26
N SER A 142 -2.40 6.32 -16.26
CA SER A 142 -3.83 5.94 -16.36
C SER A 142 -4.71 7.18 -16.56
N ALA A 143 -4.42 8.27 -15.85
CA ALA A 143 -5.13 9.53 -16.05
C ALA A 143 -4.92 10.08 -17.47
N MET A 144 -3.69 10.04 -17.97
CA MET A 144 -3.37 10.46 -19.35
C MET A 144 -4.10 9.59 -20.39
N ALA A 145 -4.09 8.27 -20.23
CA ALA A 145 -4.76 7.31 -21.14
C ALA A 145 -6.27 7.56 -21.27
N SER A 146 -6.89 8.15 -20.24
CA SER A 146 -8.31 8.51 -20.25
C SER A 146 -8.65 9.74 -21.11
N THR A 147 -7.63 10.49 -21.55
CA THR A 147 -7.78 11.78 -22.27
C THR A 147 -7.22 11.77 -23.69
N THR A 148 -6.55 10.68 -24.11
CA THR A 148 -5.90 10.55 -25.42
C THR A 148 -6.78 9.90 -26.47
N SER A 149 -6.35 9.94 -27.73
CA SER A 149 -6.96 9.20 -28.85
C SER A 149 -7.05 7.70 -28.56
N PHE A 150 -7.98 6.98 -29.20
CA PHE A 150 -8.19 5.54 -28.96
C PHE A 150 -6.93 4.70 -29.20
N ALA A 151 -6.19 4.96 -30.30
CA ALA A 151 -5.00 4.19 -30.65
C ALA A 151 -3.86 4.39 -29.63
N ASP A 152 -3.59 5.62 -29.22
CA ASP A 152 -2.56 5.93 -28.21
C ASP A 152 -2.97 5.44 -26.81
N SER A 153 -4.28 5.38 -26.55
CA SER A 153 -4.84 4.90 -25.29
C SER A 153 -4.51 3.41 -25.05
N VAL A 154 -4.46 2.56 -26.09
CA VAL A 154 -4.17 1.13 -25.92
C VAL A 154 -2.75 0.89 -25.43
N VAL A 155 -1.74 1.46 -26.11
CA VAL A 155 -0.33 1.29 -25.72
C VAL A 155 -0.08 1.82 -24.32
N LEU A 156 -0.60 3.01 -24.01
CA LEU A 156 -0.47 3.61 -22.69
C LEU A 156 -1.21 2.82 -21.61
N SER A 157 -2.37 2.23 -21.93
CA SER A 157 -3.11 1.35 -21.01
C SER A 157 -2.34 0.07 -20.69
N VAL A 158 -1.69 -0.55 -21.68
CA VAL A 158 -0.85 -1.73 -21.45
C VAL A 158 0.36 -1.39 -20.57
N ALA A 159 1.05 -0.29 -20.87
CA ALA A 159 2.21 0.14 -20.09
C ALA A 159 1.84 0.47 -18.64
N THR A 160 0.73 1.17 -18.43
CA THR A 160 0.23 1.52 -17.10
C THR A 160 -0.26 0.29 -16.34
N GLN A 161 -0.83 -0.70 -17.01
CA GLN A 161 -1.17 -1.99 -16.40
C GLN A 161 0.07 -2.74 -15.89
N ALA A 162 1.15 -2.75 -16.68
CA ALA A 162 2.41 -3.36 -16.26
C ALA A 162 2.98 -2.67 -15.01
N LEU A 163 2.95 -1.33 -14.97
CA LEU A 163 3.36 -0.55 -13.80
C LEU A 163 2.53 -0.86 -12.56
N TYR A 164 1.21 -1.08 -12.73
CA TYR A 164 0.35 -1.47 -11.62
C TYR A 164 0.72 -2.84 -11.05
N LEU A 165 0.99 -3.83 -11.91
CA LEU A 165 1.44 -5.16 -11.48
C LEU A 165 2.78 -5.10 -10.75
N ILE A 166 3.73 -4.29 -11.27
CA ILE A 166 5.02 -4.05 -10.62
C ILE A 166 4.81 -3.40 -9.24
N ALA A 167 3.95 -2.38 -9.15
CA ALA A 167 3.61 -1.72 -7.90
C ALA A 167 2.97 -2.70 -6.89
N ALA A 168 2.07 -3.59 -7.36
CA ALA A 168 1.44 -4.63 -6.56
C ALA A 168 2.47 -5.61 -5.97
N VAL A 169 3.41 -6.10 -6.80
CA VAL A 169 4.50 -6.96 -6.32
C VAL A 169 5.36 -6.23 -5.29
N PHE A 170 5.78 -5.00 -5.57
CA PHE A 170 6.61 -4.25 -4.64
C PHE A 170 5.90 -3.96 -3.31
N VAL A 171 4.61 -3.58 -3.31
CA VAL A 171 3.88 -3.36 -2.05
C VAL A 171 3.69 -4.66 -1.26
N ILE A 172 3.48 -5.80 -1.91
CA ILE A 172 3.42 -7.10 -1.24
C ILE A 172 4.74 -7.37 -0.51
N LEU A 173 5.88 -7.12 -1.16
CA LEU A 173 7.21 -7.27 -0.57
C LEU A 173 7.45 -6.26 0.57
N VAL A 174 6.99 -5.00 0.43
CA VAL A 174 7.04 -3.99 1.50
C VAL A 174 6.25 -4.47 2.71
N ILE A 175 5.02 -4.95 2.51
CA ILE A 175 4.17 -5.49 3.57
C ILE A 175 4.87 -6.65 4.28
N GLN A 176 5.44 -7.58 3.52
CA GLN A 176 6.21 -8.71 4.04
C GLN A 176 7.37 -8.26 4.94
N ARG A 177 8.24 -7.38 4.44
CA ARG A 177 9.45 -6.93 5.14
C ARG A 177 9.13 -6.12 6.39
N ILE A 178 8.21 -5.16 6.30
CA ILE A 178 7.78 -4.36 7.45
C ILE A 178 7.11 -5.26 8.49
N THR A 179 6.24 -6.18 8.08
CA THR A 179 5.55 -7.10 9.00
C THR A 179 6.53 -8.02 9.71
N ALA A 180 7.53 -8.56 9.01
CA ALA A 180 8.56 -9.41 9.60
C ALA A 180 9.41 -8.64 10.63
N ALA A 181 9.86 -7.43 10.29
CA ALA A 181 10.60 -6.56 11.20
C ALA A 181 9.79 -6.23 12.45
N GLN A 182 8.53 -5.79 12.28
CA GLN A 182 7.62 -5.49 13.36
C GLN A 182 7.35 -6.70 14.26
N THR A 183 7.13 -7.88 13.68
CA THR A 183 6.89 -9.10 14.46
C THR A 183 8.08 -9.47 15.33
N ARG A 184 9.32 -9.36 14.80
CA ARG A 184 10.55 -9.59 15.57
C ARG A 184 10.66 -8.61 16.74
N ALA A 185 10.47 -7.31 16.49
CA ALA A 185 10.60 -6.29 17.52
C ALA A 185 9.50 -6.37 18.60
N VAL A 186 8.27 -6.73 18.22
CA VAL A 186 7.19 -6.97 19.19
C VAL A 186 7.50 -8.17 20.08
N ALA A 187 8.15 -9.22 19.56
CA ALA A 187 8.53 -10.39 20.35
C ALA A 187 9.63 -10.08 21.39
N THR A 188 10.49 -9.10 21.12
CA THR A 188 11.57 -8.66 22.03
C THR A 188 11.21 -7.45 22.88
N TYR A 189 9.99 -6.92 22.76
CA TYR A 189 9.55 -5.72 23.47
C TYR A 189 9.39 -5.99 24.96
N ALA A 190 10.20 -5.32 25.79
CA ALA A 190 10.00 -5.20 27.23
C ALA A 190 9.48 -3.78 27.54
N PRO A 191 8.38 -3.61 28.28
CA PRO A 191 7.90 -2.28 28.65
C PRO A 191 8.95 -1.54 29.49
N VAL A 192 9.17 -0.26 29.20
CA VAL A 192 10.01 0.60 30.03
C VAL A 192 9.27 0.79 31.37
N ALA A 193 9.88 0.32 32.46
CA ALA A 193 9.34 0.38 33.82
C ALA A 193 9.25 1.82 34.37
#